data_AF-A0A605HBQ7-F1
#
_entry.id   AF-A0A605HBQ7-F1
#
_cell.length_a   1.000
_cell.length_b   1.000
_cell.length_c   1.000
_cell.angle_alpha   90.00
_cell.angle_beta   90.00
_cell.angle_gamma   90.00
#
_symmetry.space_group_name_H-M   'P 1'
#
loop_
_entity.id
_entity.type
_entity.pdbx_description
1 polymer ?
#
loop_
_entity_poly.entity_id
_entity_poly.type
_entity_poly.pdbx_seq_one_letter_code
_entity_poly.pdbx_strand_id
1 'polypeptide(L)'
;MNSEHFVRLALDILKCSQKELAGKLGVSSTQISKWKKGEHMSDDMEKKFRKITNIGEYSPLLVEWAGSVSNAEKWDRLMHFIADRVHGRAETGYVTTPLLDEEGFLCEETIDTLEKMGLSAPKSFPVELDINYENTDDEETEDLWDSISNNPHSSIIEKIYNSLNDVYGFYAAYVDELIQDEGLDIYSTDAINIMYSLMSLAACKIEIDSATAPNFRQFRYEVEKDYENWLSQLKLLAFRAGIPLRAELLQMVYDSADDLSVAAEAESLDLNKSRIHPDIYMNEILTGMRIIHQVLPVIMEKLEITDFELDESALHIGR
;
A
#
# COMPACT_ATOMS: atom_id res chain seq x y z
N MET A 1 -3.14 -17.59 1.56
CA MET A 1 -4.49 -17.00 1.53
C MET A 1 -5.43 -17.62 0.48
N ASN A 2 -4.96 -18.50 -0.41
CA ASN A 2 -5.77 -18.99 -1.54
C ASN A 2 -6.63 -20.25 -1.29
N SER A 3 -6.55 -20.88 -0.12
CA SER A 3 -7.25 -22.15 0.16
C SER A 3 -8.77 -22.05 0.01
N GLU A 4 -9.34 -20.89 0.37
CA GLU A 4 -10.76 -20.64 0.24
C GLU A 4 -11.18 -20.54 -1.23
N HIS A 5 -10.46 -19.74 -2.02
CA HIS A 5 -10.72 -19.55 -3.45
C HIS A 5 -10.58 -20.86 -4.22
N PHE A 6 -9.58 -21.70 -3.91
CA PHE A 6 -9.49 -23.04 -4.48
C PHE A 6 -10.74 -23.88 -4.25
N VAL A 7 -11.29 -23.86 -3.03
CA VAL A 7 -12.51 -24.61 -2.70
C VAL A 7 -13.71 -24.03 -3.43
N ARG A 8 -13.92 -22.71 -3.39
CA ARG A 8 -15.06 -22.05 -4.05
C ARG A 8 -15.04 -22.31 -5.55
N LEU A 9 -13.90 -22.07 -6.19
CA LEU A 9 -13.71 -22.27 -7.61
C LEU A 9 -13.90 -23.73 -8.03
N ALA A 10 -13.39 -24.70 -7.26
CA ALA A 10 -13.58 -26.11 -7.57
C ALA A 10 -15.05 -26.55 -7.47
N LEU A 11 -15.81 -26.05 -6.49
CA LEU A 11 -17.25 -26.32 -6.39
C LEU A 11 -17.99 -25.73 -7.60
N ASP A 12 -17.61 -24.54 -8.04
CA ASP A 12 -18.25 -23.83 -9.14
C ASP A 12 -17.92 -24.41 -10.51
N ILE A 13 -16.67 -24.80 -10.78
CA ILE A 13 -16.26 -25.42 -12.05
C ILE A 13 -16.80 -26.84 -12.16
N LEU A 14 -16.67 -27.64 -11.11
CA LEU A 14 -17.04 -29.06 -11.14
C LEU A 14 -18.53 -29.29 -10.90
N LYS A 15 -19.28 -28.24 -10.53
CA LYS A 15 -20.72 -28.29 -10.20
C LYS A 15 -21.04 -29.44 -9.24
N CYS A 16 -20.23 -29.59 -8.20
CA CYS A 16 -20.33 -30.70 -7.24
C CYS A 16 -20.51 -30.21 -5.80
N SER A 17 -20.98 -31.09 -4.93
CA SER A 17 -21.08 -30.85 -3.49
C SER A 17 -19.71 -30.95 -2.81
N GLN A 18 -19.58 -30.36 -1.61
CA GLN A 18 -18.36 -30.51 -0.79
C GLN A 18 -18.00 -31.96 -0.50
N LYS A 19 -19.00 -32.85 -0.37
CA LYS A 19 -18.79 -34.28 -0.15
C LYS A 19 -18.17 -34.95 -1.37
N GLU A 20 -18.64 -34.61 -2.57
CA GLU A 20 -18.08 -35.12 -3.83
C GLU A 20 -16.69 -34.57 -4.10
N LEU A 21 -16.46 -33.28 -3.82
CA LEU A 21 -15.14 -32.66 -3.91
C LEU A 21 -14.14 -33.34 -2.97
N ALA A 22 -14.54 -33.59 -1.71
CA ALA A 22 -13.73 -34.32 -0.74
C ALA A 22 -13.35 -35.72 -1.26
N GLY A 23 -14.32 -36.42 -1.87
CA GLY A 23 -14.09 -37.72 -2.52
C GLY A 23 -13.09 -37.64 -3.67
N LYS A 24 -13.17 -36.62 -4.53
CA LYS A 24 -12.22 -36.38 -5.65
C LYS A 24 -10.80 -36.10 -5.16
N LEU A 25 -10.66 -35.39 -4.04
CA LEU A 25 -9.37 -35.01 -3.46
C LEU A 25 -8.77 -36.06 -2.50
N GLY A 26 -9.58 -37.06 -2.09
CA GLY A 26 -9.18 -38.10 -1.15
C GLY A 26 -9.08 -37.60 0.30
N VAL A 27 -9.90 -36.62 0.69
CA VAL A 27 -9.91 -36.02 2.03
C VAL A 27 -11.30 -36.07 2.67
N SER A 28 -11.41 -35.65 3.93
CA SER A 28 -12.70 -35.54 4.61
C SER A 28 -13.44 -34.27 4.20
N SER A 29 -14.79 -34.29 4.24
CA SER A 29 -15.59 -33.08 4.03
C SER A 29 -15.29 -31.98 5.05
N THR A 30 -14.89 -32.37 6.27
CA THR A 30 -14.44 -31.43 7.31
C THR A 30 -13.20 -30.66 6.88
N GLN A 31 -12.26 -31.32 6.17
CA GLN A 31 -11.07 -30.64 5.65
C GLN A 31 -11.43 -29.59 4.58
N ILE A 32 -12.42 -29.88 3.73
CA ILE A 32 -12.94 -28.90 2.76
C ILE A 32 -13.52 -27.68 3.48
N SER A 33 -14.31 -27.89 4.55
CA SER A 33 -14.86 -26.79 5.35
C SER A 33 -13.79 -25.97 6.05
N LYS A 34 -12.66 -26.58 6.43
CA LYS A 34 -11.51 -25.92 7.02
C LYS A 34 -10.79 -25.03 6.01
N TRP A 35 -10.47 -25.56 4.83
CA TRP A 35 -9.85 -24.77 3.75
C TRP A 35 -10.76 -23.64 3.26
N LYS A 36 -12.08 -23.87 3.22
CA LYS A 36 -13.07 -22.82 2.92
C LYS A 36 -13.07 -21.69 3.95
N LYS A 37 -12.55 -21.92 5.17
CA LYS A 37 -12.38 -20.89 6.21
C LYS A 37 -10.96 -20.30 6.23
N GLY A 38 -10.16 -20.54 5.19
CA GLY A 38 -8.80 -20.02 5.11
C GLY A 38 -7.74 -20.84 5.85
N GLU A 39 -8.04 -22.06 6.33
CA GLU A 39 -7.02 -22.92 6.93
C GLU A 39 -5.95 -23.29 5.90
N HIS A 40 -4.69 -23.38 6.34
CA HIS A 40 -3.56 -23.73 5.49
C HIS A 40 -3.81 -24.98 4.63
N MET A 41 -3.46 -24.87 3.34
CA MET A 41 -3.50 -25.95 2.37
C MET A 41 -2.06 -26.26 1.94
N SER A 42 -1.67 -27.54 1.91
CA SER A 42 -0.33 -27.93 1.46
C SER A 42 -0.19 -27.84 -0.05
N ASP A 43 1.05 -27.64 -0.52
CA ASP A 43 1.38 -27.55 -1.96
C ASP A 43 0.90 -28.76 -2.77
N ASP A 44 1.02 -29.97 -2.20
CA ASP A 44 0.52 -31.20 -2.82
C ASP A 44 -0.99 -31.16 -3.06
N MET A 45 -1.73 -30.52 -2.15
CA MET A 45 -3.16 -30.38 -2.27
C MET A 45 -3.52 -29.26 -3.26
N GLU A 46 -2.78 -28.15 -3.24
CA GLU A 46 -2.91 -27.11 -4.25
C GLU A 46 -2.73 -27.67 -5.66
N LYS A 47 -1.67 -28.47 -5.89
CA LYS A 47 -1.44 -29.16 -7.18
C LYS A 47 -2.61 -30.04 -7.59
N LYS A 48 -3.26 -30.72 -6.64
CA LYS A 48 -4.48 -31.50 -6.91
C LYS A 48 -5.64 -30.61 -7.29
N PHE A 49 -5.85 -29.49 -6.61
CA PHE A 49 -6.86 -28.50 -6.96
C PHE A 49 -6.65 -27.97 -8.38
N ARG A 50 -5.45 -27.48 -8.69
CA ARG A 50 -5.10 -26.97 -10.03
C ARG A 50 -5.36 -28.00 -11.13
N LYS A 51 -5.04 -29.28 -10.86
CA LYS A 51 -5.30 -30.38 -11.81
C LYS A 51 -6.78 -30.65 -12.05
N ILE A 52 -7.63 -30.55 -11.04
CA ILE A 52 -9.08 -30.81 -11.19
C ILE A 52 -9.84 -29.58 -11.72
N THR A 53 -9.35 -28.37 -11.47
CA THR A 53 -9.97 -27.12 -11.94
C THR A 53 -9.43 -26.64 -13.29
N ASN A 54 -8.26 -27.12 -13.70
CA ASN A 54 -7.58 -26.75 -14.96
C ASN A 54 -7.34 -25.23 -15.09
N ILE A 55 -6.93 -24.59 -13.99
CA ILE A 55 -6.63 -23.15 -13.96
C ILE A 55 -5.17 -22.82 -14.28
N GLY A 56 -4.31 -23.84 -14.49
CA GLY A 56 -2.88 -23.64 -14.69
C GLY A 56 -2.21 -23.00 -13.47
N GLU A 57 -1.33 -22.04 -13.74
CA GLU A 57 -0.59 -21.28 -12.72
C GLU A 57 -1.32 -20.03 -12.24
N TYR A 58 -2.45 -19.65 -12.87
CA TYR A 58 -3.21 -18.48 -12.45
C TYR A 58 -3.69 -18.58 -11.00
N SER A 59 -3.73 -17.43 -10.33
CA SER A 59 -4.31 -17.33 -8.99
C SER A 59 -5.77 -17.79 -8.99
N PRO A 60 -6.20 -18.63 -8.04
CA PRO A 60 -7.61 -19.00 -7.91
C PRO A 60 -8.49 -17.80 -7.57
N LEU A 61 -7.97 -16.79 -6.87
CA LEU A 61 -8.68 -15.54 -6.59
C LEU A 61 -8.98 -14.80 -7.90
N LEU A 62 -7.97 -14.62 -8.76
CA LEU A 62 -8.14 -13.98 -10.06
C LEU A 62 -9.16 -14.71 -10.94
N VAL A 63 -9.09 -16.04 -11.00
CA VAL A 63 -10.03 -16.83 -11.83
C VAL A 63 -11.46 -16.77 -11.28
N GLU A 64 -11.64 -16.81 -9.96
CA GLU A 64 -12.95 -16.63 -9.32
C GLU A 64 -13.53 -15.24 -9.63
N TRP A 65 -12.72 -14.19 -9.47
CA TRP A 65 -13.10 -12.80 -9.69
C TRP A 65 -13.43 -12.51 -11.17
N ALA A 66 -12.63 -13.03 -12.09
CA ALA A 66 -12.81 -12.88 -13.54
C ALA A 66 -13.90 -13.81 -14.11
N GLY A 67 -14.33 -14.82 -13.36
CA GLY A 67 -15.37 -15.78 -13.73
C GLY A 67 -14.93 -16.90 -14.70
N SER A 68 -13.76 -16.78 -15.32
CA SER A 68 -13.17 -17.85 -16.15
C SER A 68 -11.66 -17.66 -16.30
N VAL A 69 -10.96 -18.73 -16.69
CA VAL A 69 -9.51 -18.69 -16.96
C VAL A 69 -9.17 -17.73 -18.11
N SER A 70 -10.00 -17.70 -19.16
CA SER A 70 -9.77 -16.79 -20.29
C SER A 70 -9.96 -15.32 -19.92
N ASN A 71 -10.93 -15.00 -19.06
CA ASN A 71 -11.09 -13.64 -18.56
C ASN A 71 -9.98 -13.26 -17.58
N ALA A 72 -9.52 -14.21 -16.76
CA ALA A 72 -8.39 -14.00 -15.85
C ALA A 72 -7.14 -13.57 -16.61
N GLU A 73 -6.79 -14.27 -17.69
CA GLU A 73 -5.68 -13.91 -18.58
C GLU A 73 -5.80 -12.49 -19.19
N LYS A 74 -7.02 -12.04 -19.47
CA LYS A 74 -7.26 -10.68 -19.99
C LYS A 74 -7.12 -9.62 -18.90
N TRP A 75 -7.69 -9.87 -17.73
CA TRP A 75 -7.58 -8.99 -16.58
C TRP A 75 -6.14 -8.86 -16.07
N ASP A 76 -5.41 -9.98 -16.03
CA ASP A 76 -3.99 -10.02 -15.69
C ASP A 76 -3.18 -9.10 -16.61
N ARG A 77 -3.32 -9.27 -17.93
CA ARG A 77 -2.65 -8.41 -18.92
C ARG A 77 -3.03 -6.94 -18.79
N LEU A 78 -4.30 -6.63 -18.56
CA LEU A 78 -4.75 -5.25 -18.38
C LEU A 78 -4.16 -4.62 -17.11
N MET A 79 -4.17 -5.33 -15.97
CA MET A 79 -3.60 -4.82 -14.72
C MET A 79 -2.11 -4.52 -14.88
N HIS A 80 -1.35 -5.45 -15.47
CA HIS A 80 0.07 -5.23 -15.75
C HIS A 80 0.31 -4.09 -16.74
N PHE A 81 -0.51 -3.96 -17.78
CA PHE A 81 -0.44 -2.83 -18.70
C PHE A 81 -0.65 -1.49 -17.98
N ILE A 82 -1.70 -1.38 -17.16
CA ILE A 82 -1.97 -0.15 -16.39
C ILE A 82 -0.82 0.11 -15.42
N ALA A 83 -0.33 -0.91 -14.71
CA ALA A 83 0.76 -0.79 -13.76
C ALA A 83 2.05 -0.26 -14.40
N ASP A 84 2.48 -0.84 -15.53
CA ASP A 84 3.67 -0.39 -16.27
C ASP A 84 3.56 1.09 -16.70
N ARG A 85 2.41 1.45 -17.27
CA ARG A 85 2.18 2.83 -17.75
C ARG A 85 2.10 3.84 -16.62
N VAL A 86 1.44 3.48 -15.52
CA VAL A 86 1.32 4.34 -14.34
C VAL A 86 2.66 4.45 -13.63
N HIS A 87 3.40 3.37 -13.46
CA HIS A 87 4.77 3.38 -12.93
C HIS A 87 5.66 4.34 -13.72
N GLY A 88 5.60 4.31 -15.06
CA GLY A 88 6.37 5.22 -15.93
C GLY A 88 5.99 6.71 -15.81
N ARG A 89 4.88 7.05 -15.15
CA ARG A 89 4.42 8.42 -14.89
C ARG A 89 4.79 8.93 -13.49
N ALA A 90 5.42 8.10 -12.65
CA ALA A 90 5.77 8.51 -11.29
C ALA A 90 6.79 9.66 -11.29
N GLU A 91 6.51 10.72 -10.52
CA GLU A 91 7.39 11.90 -10.39
C GLU A 91 8.11 11.94 -9.02
N THR A 92 7.89 10.95 -8.16
CA THR A 92 8.43 10.92 -6.79
C THR A 92 9.94 10.73 -6.69
N GLY A 93 10.59 10.28 -7.77
CA GLY A 93 12.01 9.91 -7.79
C GLY A 93 12.31 8.51 -7.22
N TYR A 94 11.29 7.75 -6.82
CA TYR A 94 11.41 6.38 -6.29
C TYR A 94 10.75 5.37 -7.22
N VAL A 95 11.29 4.15 -7.27
CA VAL A 95 10.75 3.04 -8.06
C VAL A 95 9.67 2.32 -7.27
N THR A 96 8.42 2.39 -7.71
CA THR A 96 7.28 1.71 -7.08
C THR A 96 7.34 0.21 -7.33
N THR A 97 8.12 -0.51 -6.52
CA THR A 97 8.37 -1.96 -6.71
C THR A 97 7.10 -2.82 -6.80
N PRO A 98 5.99 -2.55 -6.07
CA PRO A 98 4.78 -3.36 -6.21
C PRO A 98 4.16 -3.32 -7.61
N LEU A 99 4.35 -2.23 -8.38
CA LEU A 99 3.81 -2.12 -9.74
C LEU A 99 4.66 -2.85 -10.79
N LEU A 100 5.92 -3.17 -10.47
CA LEU A 100 6.78 -3.99 -11.33
C LEU A 100 6.44 -5.49 -11.24
N ASP A 101 5.71 -5.87 -10.18
CA ASP A 101 5.25 -7.22 -9.89
C ASP A 101 6.33 -8.31 -9.94
N GLU A 102 7.55 -8.02 -9.48
CA GLU A 102 8.66 -8.99 -9.48
C GLU A 102 8.33 -10.26 -8.66
N GLU A 103 7.50 -10.12 -7.63
CA GLU A 103 7.06 -11.20 -6.74
C GLU A 103 5.75 -11.87 -7.18
N GLY A 104 5.03 -11.32 -8.18
CA GLY A 104 3.81 -11.91 -8.74
C GLY A 104 2.55 -11.78 -7.88
N PHE A 105 2.43 -10.71 -7.08
CA PHE A 105 1.31 -10.46 -6.17
C PHE A 105 0.38 -9.31 -6.60
N LEU A 106 0.74 -8.50 -7.61
CA LEU A 106 0.01 -7.31 -8.03
C LEU A 106 -1.49 -7.58 -8.24
N CYS A 107 -1.81 -8.61 -9.03
CA CYS A 107 -3.20 -8.98 -9.31
C CYS A 107 -3.95 -9.41 -8.04
N GLU A 108 -3.32 -10.19 -7.15
CA GLU A 108 -3.95 -10.68 -5.93
C GLU A 108 -4.22 -9.54 -4.94
N GLU A 109 -3.23 -8.67 -4.70
CA GLU A 109 -3.37 -7.52 -3.80
C GLU A 109 -4.39 -6.50 -4.33
N THR A 110 -4.40 -6.28 -5.65
CA THR A 110 -5.39 -5.41 -6.29
C THR A 110 -6.78 -5.96 -6.06
N ILE A 111 -7.02 -7.23 -6.35
CA ILE A 111 -8.36 -7.83 -6.22
C ILE A 111 -8.80 -7.87 -4.75
N ASP A 112 -7.94 -8.27 -3.83
CA ASP A 112 -8.24 -8.28 -2.40
C ASP A 112 -8.63 -6.88 -1.90
N THR A 113 -7.91 -5.84 -2.35
CA THR A 113 -8.23 -4.44 -2.05
C THR A 113 -9.61 -4.05 -2.61
N LEU A 114 -9.90 -4.37 -3.87
CA LEU A 114 -11.19 -4.09 -4.50
C LEU A 114 -12.35 -4.82 -3.78
N GLU A 115 -12.17 -6.09 -3.40
CA GLU A 115 -13.18 -6.86 -2.67
C GLU A 115 -13.47 -6.27 -1.29
N LYS A 116 -12.44 -5.86 -0.54
CA LYS A 116 -12.58 -5.19 0.76
C LYS A 116 -13.32 -3.86 0.66
N MET A 117 -13.09 -3.11 -0.42
CA MET A 117 -13.85 -1.88 -0.74
C MET A 117 -15.33 -2.18 -1.09
N GLY A 118 -15.66 -3.45 -1.34
CA GLY A 118 -17.01 -3.91 -1.68
C GLY A 118 -17.30 -3.90 -3.17
N LEU A 119 -16.27 -3.78 -4.01
CA LEU A 119 -16.44 -3.80 -5.46
C LEU A 119 -16.84 -5.21 -5.91
N SER A 120 -17.98 -5.33 -6.60
CA SER A 120 -18.44 -6.64 -7.08
C SER A 120 -17.52 -7.17 -8.17
N ALA A 121 -17.20 -8.46 -8.13
CA ALA A 121 -16.46 -9.14 -9.18
C ALA A 121 -17.11 -8.94 -10.57
N PRO A 122 -16.35 -8.59 -11.62
CA PRO A 122 -16.87 -8.31 -12.95
C PRO A 122 -17.41 -9.56 -13.65
N LYS A 123 -16.89 -10.76 -13.33
CA LYS A 123 -17.27 -12.08 -13.88
C LYS A 123 -17.13 -12.26 -15.40
N SER A 124 -16.93 -11.19 -16.15
CA SER A 124 -16.66 -11.15 -17.58
C SER A 124 -15.66 -10.05 -17.88
N PHE A 125 -14.85 -10.25 -18.92
CA PHE A 125 -13.96 -9.21 -19.41
C PHE A 125 -14.71 -8.27 -20.37
N PRO A 126 -14.62 -6.94 -20.20
CA PRO A 126 -15.24 -5.97 -21.12
C PRO A 126 -14.64 -6.05 -22.52
N VAL A 127 -15.48 -6.04 -23.56
CA VAL A 127 -15.03 -6.22 -24.96
C VAL A 127 -14.21 -5.02 -25.43
N GLU A 128 -14.59 -3.83 -24.98
CA GLU A 128 -13.92 -2.56 -25.25
C GLU A 128 -12.48 -2.51 -24.72
N LEU A 129 -12.14 -3.32 -23.72
CA LEU A 129 -10.78 -3.42 -23.18
C LEU A 129 -9.97 -4.54 -23.85
N ASP A 130 -10.59 -5.40 -24.67
CA ASP A 130 -9.96 -6.61 -25.23
C ASP A 130 -9.16 -6.31 -26.49
N ILE A 131 -8.08 -5.54 -26.31
CA ILE A 131 -7.20 -5.10 -27.38
C ILE A 131 -5.78 -5.63 -27.20
N ASN A 132 -4.94 -5.46 -28.22
CA ASN A 132 -3.54 -5.88 -28.17
C ASN A 132 -2.66 -4.78 -27.55
N TYR A 133 -2.33 -4.92 -26.27
CA TYR A 133 -1.52 -3.96 -25.51
C TYR A 133 -0.03 -3.87 -25.94
N GLU A 134 0.48 -4.86 -26.69
CA GLU A 134 1.90 -4.91 -27.08
C GLU A 134 2.22 -4.13 -28.37
N ASN A 135 1.21 -3.86 -29.20
CA ASN A 135 1.39 -3.25 -30.53
C ASN A 135 0.45 -2.06 -30.75
N THR A 136 0.11 -1.35 -29.69
CA THR A 136 -0.77 -0.18 -29.74
C THR A 136 0.02 1.03 -30.26
N ASP A 137 -0.48 1.70 -31.30
CA ASP A 137 0.08 3.00 -31.73
C ASP A 137 -0.41 4.15 -30.82
N ASP A 138 0.06 5.38 -31.08
CA ASP A 138 -0.24 6.53 -30.22
C ASP A 138 -1.75 6.88 -30.20
N GLU A 139 -2.46 6.76 -31.34
CA GLU A 139 -3.91 7.03 -31.43
C GLU A 139 -4.71 5.93 -30.72
N GLU A 140 -4.38 4.66 -30.96
CA GLU A 140 -5.02 3.52 -30.29
C GLU A 140 -4.76 3.55 -28.77
N THR A 141 -3.65 4.15 -28.33
CA THR A 141 -3.32 4.32 -26.91
C THR A 141 -4.25 5.33 -26.24
N GLU A 142 -4.57 6.45 -26.90
CA GLU A 142 -5.53 7.44 -26.38
C GLU A 142 -6.93 6.84 -26.22
N ASP A 143 -7.43 6.15 -27.26
CA ASP A 143 -8.73 5.46 -27.23
C ASP A 143 -8.80 4.38 -26.13
N LEU A 144 -7.68 3.71 -25.86
CA LEU A 144 -7.57 2.76 -24.76
C LEU A 144 -7.70 3.44 -23.39
N TRP A 145 -7.05 4.58 -23.17
CA TRP A 145 -7.16 5.31 -21.90
C TRP A 145 -8.58 5.81 -21.65
N ASP A 146 -9.28 6.23 -22.71
CA ASP A 146 -10.71 6.55 -22.62
C ASP A 146 -11.53 5.30 -22.24
N SER A 147 -11.23 4.15 -22.83
CA SER A 147 -11.91 2.89 -22.50
C SER A 147 -11.65 2.45 -21.05
N ILE A 148 -10.41 2.59 -20.57
CA ILE A 148 -10.00 2.33 -19.18
C ILE A 148 -10.76 3.24 -18.23
N SER A 149 -10.82 4.54 -18.53
CA SER A 149 -11.47 5.57 -17.72
C SER A 149 -12.99 5.38 -17.62
N ASN A 150 -13.61 4.86 -18.68
CA ASN A 150 -15.05 4.65 -18.76
C ASN A 150 -15.51 3.34 -18.11
N ASN A 151 -14.62 2.37 -17.91
CA ASN A 151 -14.96 1.13 -17.24
C ASN A 151 -14.77 1.24 -15.71
N PRO A 152 -15.77 0.89 -14.88
CA PRO A 152 -15.71 1.09 -13.43
C PRO A 152 -14.57 0.36 -12.72
N HIS A 153 -14.20 -0.84 -13.19
CA HIS A 153 -13.13 -1.63 -12.56
C HIS A 153 -11.76 -1.10 -12.95
N SER A 154 -11.49 -0.95 -14.25
CA SER A 154 -10.18 -0.49 -14.71
C SER A 154 -9.87 0.95 -14.32
N SER A 155 -10.86 1.84 -14.31
CA SER A 155 -10.67 3.23 -13.85
C SER A 155 -10.34 3.31 -12.37
N ILE A 156 -10.92 2.44 -11.52
CA ILE A 156 -10.56 2.37 -10.11
C ILE A 156 -9.15 1.80 -9.94
N ILE A 157 -8.80 0.73 -10.67
CA ILE A 157 -7.46 0.14 -10.64
C ILE A 157 -6.41 1.18 -11.03
N GLU A 158 -6.61 1.91 -12.12
CA GLU A 158 -5.73 3.00 -12.56
C GLU A 158 -5.56 4.05 -11.47
N LYS A 159 -6.65 4.51 -10.85
CA LYS A 159 -6.57 5.52 -9.77
C LYS A 159 -5.81 5.01 -8.56
N ILE A 160 -6.02 3.75 -8.17
CA ILE A 160 -5.29 3.12 -7.06
C ILE A 160 -3.80 3.06 -7.39
N TYR A 161 -3.43 2.64 -8.60
CA TYR A 161 -2.02 2.55 -8.99
C TYR A 161 -1.34 3.92 -9.06
N ASN A 162 -2.03 4.96 -9.53
CA ASN A 162 -1.47 6.32 -9.52
C ASN A 162 -1.20 6.77 -8.09
N SER A 163 -2.20 6.63 -7.22
CA SER A 163 -2.05 6.90 -5.78
C SER A 163 -0.93 6.06 -5.13
N LEU A 164 -0.74 4.82 -5.60
CA LEU A 164 0.29 3.93 -5.08
C LEU A 164 1.70 4.45 -5.39
N ASN A 165 1.93 5.09 -6.54
CA ASN A 165 3.22 5.75 -6.81
C ASN A 165 3.54 6.80 -5.75
N ASP A 166 2.56 7.60 -5.36
CA ASP A 166 2.76 8.70 -4.42
C ASP A 166 2.93 8.19 -2.98
N VAL A 167 2.06 7.27 -2.56
CA VAL A 167 2.14 6.63 -1.24
C VAL A 167 3.45 5.85 -1.10
N TYR A 168 3.85 5.10 -2.14
CA TYR A 168 5.10 4.37 -2.14
C TYR A 168 6.30 5.31 -2.14
N GLY A 169 6.26 6.40 -2.92
CA GLY A 169 7.32 7.40 -2.94
C GLY A 169 7.60 7.97 -1.54
N PHE A 170 6.55 8.34 -0.80
CA PHE A 170 6.72 8.82 0.57
C PHE A 170 7.23 7.71 1.51
N TYR A 171 6.70 6.48 1.36
CA TYR A 171 7.17 5.32 2.10
C TYR A 171 8.68 5.10 1.90
N ALA A 172 9.14 5.05 0.65
CA ALA A 172 10.54 4.84 0.30
C ALA A 172 11.44 6.00 0.78
N ALA A 173 10.94 7.23 0.73
CA ALA A 173 11.68 8.42 1.14
C ALA A 173 11.94 8.48 2.66
N TYR A 174 10.92 8.17 3.46
CA TYR A 174 10.91 8.52 4.89
C TYR A 174 10.62 7.37 5.86
N VAL A 175 10.10 6.24 5.38
CA VAL A 175 9.62 5.14 6.22
C VAL A 175 10.43 3.86 6.05
N ASP A 176 10.81 3.51 4.81
CA ASP A 176 11.51 2.26 4.52
C ASP A 176 12.81 2.12 5.32
N GLU A 177 13.63 3.18 5.38
CA GLU A 177 14.86 3.19 6.18
C GLU A 177 14.62 2.82 7.66
N LEU A 178 13.50 3.26 8.24
CA LEU A 178 13.15 2.94 9.63
C LEU A 178 12.66 1.49 9.77
N ILE A 179 11.98 0.95 8.75
CA ILE A 179 11.55 -0.45 8.74
C ILE A 179 12.76 -1.38 8.62
N GLN A 180 13.74 -1.02 7.79
CA GLN A 180 14.96 -1.80 7.58
C GLN A 180 15.99 -1.64 8.72
N ASP A 181 15.79 -0.70 9.66
CA ASP A 181 16.71 -0.50 10.77
C ASP A 181 16.67 -1.69 11.75
N GLU A 182 17.74 -2.50 11.71
CA GLU A 182 17.90 -3.69 12.58
C GLU A 182 17.80 -3.35 14.08
N GLY A 183 18.10 -2.11 14.48
CA GLY A 183 18.04 -1.63 15.85
C GLY A 183 16.62 -1.38 16.36
N LEU A 184 15.63 -1.24 15.47
CA LEU A 184 14.23 -1.01 15.82
C LEU A 184 13.39 -2.29 15.97
N ASP A 185 13.89 -3.45 15.54
CA ASP A 185 13.23 -4.76 15.59
C ASP A 185 11.79 -4.73 15.02
N ILE A 186 11.58 -4.00 13.92
CA ILE A 186 10.23 -3.76 13.35
C ILE A 186 9.54 -5.06 12.94
N TYR A 187 10.29 -6.05 12.46
CA TYR A 187 9.78 -7.35 12.03
C TYR A 187 9.08 -8.17 13.13
N SER A 188 9.31 -7.83 14.41
CA SER A 188 8.62 -8.45 15.54
C SER A 188 7.35 -7.70 15.99
N THR A 189 7.01 -6.62 15.30
CA THR A 189 5.92 -5.70 15.65
C THR A 189 4.88 -5.59 14.55
N ASP A 190 3.71 -5.02 14.88
CA ASP A 190 2.66 -4.77 13.89
C ASP A 190 3.04 -3.68 12.87
N ALA A 191 4.08 -2.87 13.13
CA ALA A 191 4.54 -1.84 12.20
C ALA A 191 5.11 -2.42 10.90
N ILE A 192 5.48 -3.70 10.86
CA ILE A 192 5.89 -4.36 9.61
C ILE A 192 4.77 -4.37 8.56
N ASN A 193 3.50 -4.30 8.99
CA ASN A 193 2.34 -4.29 8.09
C ASN A 193 2.24 -3.03 7.23
N ILE A 194 2.98 -1.95 7.56
CA ILE A 194 3.06 -0.75 6.73
C ILE A 194 3.53 -1.12 5.32
N MET A 195 4.62 -1.89 5.20
CA MET A 195 5.19 -2.30 3.92
C MET A 195 4.22 -3.19 3.11
N TYR A 196 3.50 -4.09 3.78
CA TYR A 196 2.62 -5.06 3.14
C TYR A 196 1.20 -4.53 2.84
N SER A 197 0.85 -3.33 3.28
CA SER A 197 -0.51 -2.78 3.15
C SER A 197 -0.57 -1.51 2.30
N LEU A 198 0.47 -1.21 1.51
CA LEU A 198 0.58 0.04 0.75
C LEU A 198 -0.54 0.19 -0.30
N MET A 199 -0.91 -0.90 -0.99
CA MET A 199 -2.03 -0.91 -1.96
C MET A 199 -3.35 -0.49 -1.30
N SER A 200 -3.61 -0.99 -0.09
CA SER A 200 -4.83 -0.63 0.67
C SER A 200 -4.84 0.84 1.08
N LEU A 201 -3.69 1.38 1.50
CA LEU A 201 -3.58 2.82 1.81
C LEU A 201 -3.73 3.69 0.55
N ALA A 202 -3.12 3.28 -0.57
CA ALA A 202 -3.27 3.97 -1.84
C ALA A 202 -4.74 4.04 -2.28
N ALA A 203 -5.50 2.95 -2.09
CA ALA A 203 -6.94 2.94 -2.34
C ALA A 203 -7.73 3.88 -1.42
N CYS A 204 -7.22 4.22 -0.23
CA CYS A 204 -7.87 5.20 0.64
C CYS A 204 -7.77 6.64 0.11
N LYS A 205 -6.77 6.96 -0.72
CA LYS A 205 -6.55 8.32 -1.26
C LYS A 205 -7.44 8.68 -2.44
N ILE A 206 -8.12 7.71 -3.04
CA ILE A 206 -8.97 7.94 -4.21
C ILE A 206 -10.41 8.21 -3.80
N GLU A 207 -11.16 8.95 -4.62
CA GLU A 207 -12.57 9.22 -4.38
C GLU A 207 -13.46 8.23 -5.14
N ILE A 208 -14.39 7.60 -4.42
CA ILE A 208 -15.28 6.56 -4.96
C ILE A 208 -16.69 6.72 -4.41
N ASP A 209 -17.68 6.62 -5.30
CA ASP A 209 -19.08 6.65 -4.93
C ASP A 209 -19.52 5.34 -4.23
N SER A 210 -20.34 5.47 -3.18
CA SER A 210 -20.85 4.35 -2.39
C SER A 210 -21.75 3.39 -3.17
N ALA A 211 -22.32 3.79 -4.31
CA ALA A 211 -23.04 2.88 -5.21
C ALA A 211 -22.09 1.93 -5.95
N THR A 212 -20.84 2.35 -6.15
CA THR A 212 -19.80 1.55 -6.82
C THR A 212 -19.08 0.66 -5.81
N ALA A 213 -18.66 1.23 -4.68
CA ALA A 213 -17.95 0.54 -3.60
C ALA A 213 -18.66 0.75 -2.25
N PRO A 214 -19.67 -0.08 -1.90
CA PRO A 214 -20.52 0.14 -0.73
C PRO A 214 -19.78 0.05 0.61
N ASN A 215 -18.67 -0.69 0.68
CA ASN A 215 -17.89 -0.83 1.91
C ASN A 215 -16.76 0.20 2.01
N PHE A 216 -16.59 1.08 1.01
CA PHE A 216 -15.43 1.95 0.89
C PHE A 216 -15.17 2.80 2.13
N ARG A 217 -16.22 3.37 2.75
CA ARG A 217 -16.07 4.18 3.97
C ARG A 217 -15.56 3.37 5.16
N GLN A 218 -16.06 2.15 5.33
CA GLN A 218 -15.63 1.28 6.42
C GLN A 218 -14.20 0.79 6.17
N PHE A 219 -13.90 0.38 4.93
CA PHE A 219 -12.56 0.02 4.48
C PHE A 219 -11.56 1.16 4.76
N ARG A 220 -11.86 2.38 4.31
CA ARG A 220 -11.01 3.56 4.52
C ARG A 220 -10.76 3.80 6.01
N TYR A 221 -11.81 3.79 6.83
CA TYR A 221 -11.69 3.96 8.28
C TYR A 221 -10.80 2.90 8.94
N GLU A 222 -10.95 1.63 8.57
CA GLU A 222 -10.16 0.53 9.12
C GLU A 222 -8.69 0.65 8.73
N VAL A 223 -8.40 0.89 7.45
CA VAL A 223 -7.04 1.06 6.94
C VAL A 223 -6.35 2.27 7.56
N GLU A 224 -7.01 3.44 7.58
CA GLU A 224 -6.45 4.66 8.17
C GLU A 224 -6.14 4.45 9.65
N LYS A 225 -7.04 3.82 10.41
CA LYS A 225 -6.84 3.52 11.82
C LYS A 225 -5.67 2.56 12.06
N ASP A 226 -5.53 1.53 11.23
CA ASP A 226 -4.43 0.58 11.33
C ASP A 226 -3.09 1.27 11.05
N TYR A 227 -3.03 2.09 9.99
CA TYR A 227 -1.84 2.88 9.69
C TYR A 227 -1.50 3.92 10.77
N GLU A 228 -2.49 4.60 11.34
CA GLU A 228 -2.27 5.51 12.48
C GLU A 228 -1.57 4.79 13.63
N ASN A 229 -2.01 3.56 13.95
CA ASN A 229 -1.41 2.75 15.01
C ASN A 229 0.01 2.32 14.65
N TRP A 230 0.22 1.78 13.45
CA TRP A 230 1.52 1.28 13.00
C TRP A 230 2.55 2.41 12.88
N LEU A 231 2.19 3.54 12.29
CA LEU A 231 3.06 4.71 12.16
C LEU A 231 3.35 5.33 13.53
N SER A 232 2.37 5.40 14.43
CA SER A 232 2.60 5.86 15.80
C SER A 232 3.56 4.94 16.57
N GLN A 233 3.45 3.63 16.38
CA GLN A 233 4.39 2.67 16.95
C GLN A 233 5.80 2.85 16.39
N LEU A 234 5.94 2.95 15.07
CA LEU A 234 7.23 3.19 14.40
C LEU A 234 7.88 4.49 14.89
N LYS A 235 7.10 5.58 14.97
CA LYS A 235 7.57 6.86 15.52
C LYS A 235 8.09 6.72 16.95
N LEU A 236 7.37 5.99 17.80
CA LEU A 236 7.77 5.77 19.19
C LEU A 236 9.06 4.96 19.30
N LEU A 237 9.25 3.96 18.44
CA LEU A 237 10.46 3.13 18.40
C LEU A 237 11.66 3.96 17.93
N ALA A 238 11.53 4.67 16.81
CA ALA A 238 12.56 5.58 16.28
C ALA A 238 12.97 6.61 17.34
N PHE A 239 11.99 7.24 18.00
CA PHE A 239 12.23 8.20 19.07
C PHE A 239 13.01 7.59 20.25
N ARG A 240 12.63 6.40 20.72
CA ARG A 240 13.33 5.71 21.82
C ARG A 240 14.77 5.31 21.46
N ALA A 241 15.02 5.01 20.19
CA ALA A 241 16.34 4.72 19.67
C ALA A 241 17.18 5.99 19.38
N GLY A 242 16.59 7.18 19.51
CA GLY A 242 17.26 8.44 19.20
C GLY A 242 17.46 8.67 17.69
N ILE A 243 16.67 8.01 16.85
CA ILE A 243 16.72 8.15 15.40
C ILE A 243 15.90 9.40 15.00
N PRO A 244 16.51 10.38 14.30
CA PRO A 244 15.82 11.57 13.83
C PRO A 244 14.79 11.24 12.74
N LEU A 245 13.54 11.66 12.93
CA LEU A 245 12.53 11.60 11.87
C LEU A 245 12.67 12.81 10.93
N ARG A 246 12.71 12.55 9.62
CA ARG A 246 12.88 13.57 8.57
C ARG A 246 11.55 14.18 8.08
N ALA A 247 10.44 13.48 8.30
CA ALA A 247 9.08 13.92 7.99
C ALA A 247 8.08 13.52 9.09
N GLU A 248 6.86 14.07 9.06
CA GLU A 248 5.76 13.62 9.91
C GLU A 248 5.14 12.38 9.28
N LEU A 249 5.40 11.20 9.85
CA LEU A 249 5.00 9.94 9.22
C LEU A 249 3.48 9.79 9.06
N LEU A 250 2.67 10.43 9.94
CA LEU A 250 1.21 10.41 9.83
C LEU A 250 0.68 11.15 8.59
N GLN A 251 1.51 11.94 7.90
CA GLN A 251 1.16 12.50 6.60
C GLN A 251 0.75 11.40 5.61
N MET A 252 1.35 10.20 5.68
CA MET A 252 0.92 9.05 4.87
C MET A 252 -0.57 8.75 4.99
N VAL A 253 -1.20 9.03 6.12
CA VAL A 253 -2.63 8.80 6.35
C VAL A 253 -3.45 10.00 5.92
N TYR A 254 -3.07 11.21 6.34
CA TYR A 254 -3.95 12.38 6.25
C TYR A 254 -3.74 13.25 5.00
N ASP A 255 -2.54 13.26 4.44
CA ASP A 255 -2.24 14.10 3.28
C ASP A 255 -2.77 13.45 1.99
N SER A 256 -2.99 14.27 0.97
CA SER A 256 -3.42 13.77 -0.35
C SER A 256 -2.29 13.00 -1.04
N ALA A 257 -2.61 12.21 -2.07
CA ALA A 257 -1.60 11.54 -2.87
C ALA A 257 -0.60 12.55 -3.47
N ASP A 258 -1.09 13.64 -4.07
CA ASP A 258 -0.25 14.71 -4.63
C ASP A 258 0.71 15.32 -3.59
N ASP A 259 0.25 15.58 -2.37
CA ASP A 259 1.10 16.13 -1.29
C ASP A 259 2.23 15.15 -0.90
N LEU A 260 1.92 13.85 -0.85
CA LEU A 260 2.91 12.80 -0.60
C LEU A 260 3.93 12.72 -1.74
N SER A 261 3.47 12.86 -2.98
CA SER A 261 4.29 12.88 -4.19
C SER A 261 5.34 14.00 -4.13
N VAL A 262 4.89 15.23 -3.87
CA VAL A 262 5.75 16.41 -3.74
C VAL A 262 6.76 16.25 -2.61
N ALA A 263 6.33 15.70 -1.47
CA ALA A 263 7.23 15.47 -0.35
C ALA A 263 8.31 14.43 -0.66
N ALA A 264 7.97 13.37 -1.39
CA ALA A 264 8.91 12.34 -1.84
C ALA A 264 9.89 12.90 -2.88
N GLU A 265 9.39 13.59 -3.91
CA GLU A 265 10.23 14.22 -4.94
C GLU A 265 11.27 15.15 -4.31
N ALA A 266 10.84 16.01 -3.37
CA ALA A 266 11.74 16.91 -2.67
C ALA A 266 12.86 16.18 -1.90
N GLU A 267 12.59 15.01 -1.32
CA GLU A 267 13.62 14.17 -0.69
C GLU A 267 14.56 13.56 -1.74
N SER A 268 14.03 13.04 -2.85
CA SER A 268 14.83 12.46 -3.93
C SER A 268 15.82 13.46 -4.53
N LEU A 269 15.46 14.76 -4.51
CA LEU A 269 16.28 15.88 -4.94
C LEU A 269 17.18 16.45 -3.84
N ASP A 270 17.32 15.75 -2.71
CA ASP A 270 18.13 16.14 -1.54
C ASP A 270 17.71 17.50 -0.90
N LEU A 271 16.51 18.03 -1.20
CA LEU A 271 16.05 19.33 -0.67
C LEU A 271 15.73 19.25 0.84
N ASN A 272 15.36 18.06 1.33
CA ASN A 272 14.98 17.80 2.71
C ASN A 272 16.07 17.09 3.55
N LYS A 273 17.27 16.89 3.00
CA LYS A 273 18.35 16.10 3.63
C LYS A 273 18.73 16.52 5.05
N SER A 274 18.65 17.82 5.37
CA SER A 274 18.95 18.36 6.70
C SER A 274 17.72 18.60 7.59
N ARG A 275 16.53 18.23 7.12
CA ARG A 275 15.28 18.45 7.85
C ARG A 275 15.18 17.45 9.00
N ILE A 276 14.96 17.99 10.19
CA ILE A 276 14.56 17.22 11.38
C ILE A 276 13.16 17.69 11.72
N HIS A 277 12.20 16.76 11.85
CA HIS A 277 10.82 17.14 12.11
C HIS A 277 10.66 17.66 13.56
N PRO A 278 10.38 18.96 13.76
CA PRO A 278 10.49 19.60 15.07
C PRO A 278 9.43 19.13 16.07
N ASP A 279 8.24 18.74 15.60
CA ASP A 279 7.12 18.37 16.48
C ASP A 279 7.38 17.09 17.28
N ILE A 280 8.27 16.22 16.79
CA ILE A 280 8.68 15.00 17.49
C ILE A 280 9.68 15.31 18.62
N TYR A 281 10.47 16.38 18.47
CA TYR A 281 11.49 16.79 19.45
C TYR A 281 11.05 17.99 20.30
N MET A 282 9.78 18.39 20.22
CA MET A 282 9.28 19.58 20.91
C MET A 282 9.53 19.48 22.43
N ASN A 283 9.40 18.28 23.01
CA ASN A 283 9.65 18.09 24.43
C ASN A 283 11.15 18.21 24.79
N GLU A 284 12.04 17.68 23.96
CA GLU A 284 13.50 17.81 24.09
C GLU A 284 13.93 19.27 23.94
N ILE A 285 13.36 19.97 22.96
CA ILE A 285 13.58 21.41 22.74
C ILE A 285 13.14 22.19 23.97
N LEU A 286 11.91 21.96 24.46
CA LEU A 286 11.38 22.62 25.67
C LEU A 286 12.22 22.28 26.90
N THR A 287 12.69 21.05 27.03
CA THR A 287 13.55 20.62 28.14
C THR A 287 14.93 21.29 28.06
N GLY A 288 15.52 21.36 26.87
CA GLY A 288 16.76 22.10 26.61
C GLY A 288 16.61 23.57 26.96
N MET A 289 15.52 24.22 26.53
CA MET A 289 15.21 25.60 26.90
C MET A 289 15.08 25.77 28.42
N ARG A 290 14.39 24.86 29.12
CA ARG A 290 14.28 24.87 30.59
C ARG A 290 15.64 24.74 31.28
N ILE A 291 16.52 23.88 30.78
CA ILE A 291 17.89 23.74 31.30
C ILE A 291 18.68 25.03 31.07
N ILE A 292 18.61 25.60 29.86
CA ILE A 292 19.27 26.88 29.55
C ILE A 292 18.79 27.98 30.50
N HIS A 293 17.48 28.07 30.76
CA HIS A 293 16.93 29.05 31.71
C HIS A 293 17.41 28.86 33.16
N GLN A 294 17.84 27.66 33.55
CA GLN A 294 18.40 27.41 34.88
C GLN A 294 19.92 27.67 34.93
N VAL A 295 20.64 27.25 33.90
CA VAL A 295 22.11 27.27 33.88
C VAL A 295 22.66 28.63 33.42
N LEU A 296 22.02 29.27 32.44
CA LEU A 296 22.49 30.53 31.86
C LEU A 296 22.60 31.66 32.90
N PRO A 297 21.63 31.89 33.82
CA PRO A 297 21.79 32.90 34.85
C PRO A 297 23.01 32.67 35.76
N VAL A 298 23.26 31.41 36.12
CA VAL A 298 24.42 31.03 36.96
C VAL A 298 25.74 31.27 36.22
N ILE A 299 25.77 31.01 34.90
CA ILE A 299 26.93 31.31 34.06
C ILE A 299 27.15 32.83 33.97
N MET A 300 26.10 33.60 33.71
CA MET A 300 26.18 35.06 33.62
C MET A 300 26.67 35.69 34.92
N GLU A 301 26.16 35.22 36.07
CA GLU A 301 26.63 35.67 37.39
C GLU A 301 28.12 35.37 37.61
N LYS A 302 28.57 34.16 37.28
CA LYS A 302 29.99 33.78 37.40
C LYS A 302 30.93 34.55 36.48
N LEU A 303 30.44 34.98 35.32
CA LEU A 303 31.20 35.74 34.34
C LEU A 303 31.04 37.26 34.51
N GLU A 304 30.34 37.70 35.56
CA GLU A 304 30.07 39.11 35.85
C GLU A 304 29.39 39.86 34.69
N ILE A 305 28.55 39.15 33.90
CA ILE A 305 27.79 39.73 32.79
C ILE A 305 26.48 40.29 33.36
N THR A 306 26.36 41.63 33.40
CA THR A 306 25.21 42.31 34.04
C THR A 306 24.27 43.02 33.06
N ASP A 307 24.69 43.19 31.81
CA ASP A 307 24.08 44.07 30.81
C ASP A 307 23.79 43.33 29.49
N PHE A 308 23.55 42.03 29.55
CA PHE A 308 23.14 41.26 28.38
C PHE A 308 21.74 41.68 27.92
N GLU A 309 21.65 42.17 26.69
CA GLU A 309 20.40 42.41 25.98
C GLU A 309 20.26 41.43 24.82
N LEU A 310 19.09 40.82 24.69
CA LEU A 310 18.77 39.92 23.59
C LEU A 310 18.58 40.74 22.31
N ASP A 311 19.44 40.52 21.32
CA ASP A 311 19.23 41.06 19.98
C ASP A 311 18.25 40.18 19.20
N GLU A 312 16.97 40.56 19.23
CA GLU A 312 15.91 39.84 18.49
C GLU A 312 16.16 39.81 16.98
N SER A 313 16.92 40.77 16.43
CA SER A 313 17.22 40.81 15.00
C SER A 313 18.18 39.69 14.57
N ALA A 314 18.98 39.17 15.49
CA ALA A 314 19.87 38.03 15.27
C ALA A 314 19.14 36.67 15.32
N LEU A 315 17.86 36.63 15.71
CA LEU A 315 17.06 35.41 15.78
C LEU A 315 16.40 35.03 14.45
N HIS A 316 16.43 35.90 13.45
CA HIS A 316 15.87 35.66 12.13
C HIS A 316 16.97 35.30 11.12
N ILE A 317 16.87 34.11 10.50
CA ILE A 317 17.77 33.69 9.42
C ILE A 317 17.12 34.08 8.08
N GLY A 318 17.84 34.86 7.27
CA GLY A 318 17.42 35.27 5.92
C GLY A 318 16.76 36.64 5.85
N ARG A 319 17.53 37.65 5.43
CA ARG A 319 17.01 38.82 4.73
C ARG A 319 17.37 38.70 3.27
#